data_AF-A0A0F9Q643-F1
#
_entry.id   AF-A0A0F9Q643-F1
#
_cell.length_a   1.000
_cell.length_b   1.000
_cell.length_c   1.000
_cell.angle_alpha   90.00
_cell.angle_beta   90.00
_cell.angle_gamma   90.00
#
_symmetry.space_group_name_H-M   'P 1'
#
loop_
_entity.id
_entity.type
_entity.pdbx_description
1 polymer ?
#
loop_
_entity_poly.entity_id
_entity_poly.type
_entity_poly.pdbx_seq_one_letter_code
_entity_poly.pdbx_strand_id
1 'polypeptide(L)' 'MELKNSIIAWKSKFTGKTGRGTTRFSTNQAKSICNDFNKKYLDIEHGFIQDSDMTGIHVPVKS' A
#
# COMPACT_ATOMS: atom_id res chain seq x y z
N MET A 1 11.68 14.71 -11.83
CA MET A 1 10.51 14.69 -10.94
C MET A 1 10.11 13.24 -10.73
N GLU A 2 10.15 12.72 -9.51
CA GLU A 2 9.56 11.39 -9.23
C GLU A 2 8.04 11.51 -9.33
N LEU A 3 7.41 10.63 -10.11
CA LEU A 3 5.95 10.60 -10.25
C LEU A 3 5.34 10.09 -8.94
N LYS A 4 4.44 10.90 -8.36
CA LYS A 4 3.69 10.55 -7.15
C LYS A 4 2.47 9.72 -7.51
N ASN A 5 2.71 8.45 -7.82
CA ASN A 5 1.66 7.51 -8.23
C ASN A 5 1.59 6.34 -7.25
N SER A 6 1.79 6.55 -5.95
CA SER A 6 1.65 5.47 -4.96
C SER A 6 0.77 5.89 -3.80
N ILE A 7 -0.22 5.07 -3.47
CA ILE A 7 -1.06 5.25 -2.27
C ILE A 7 -0.81 4.09 -1.31
N ILE A 8 -0.85 4.39 -0.01
CA ILE A 8 -0.69 3.38 1.04
C ILE A 8 -1.98 2.57 1.15
N ALA A 9 -1.88 1.26 1.16
CA ALA A 9 -2.95 0.32 1.47
C ALA A 9 -2.63 -0.40 2.77
N TRP A 10 -3.67 -0.89 3.46
CA TRP A 10 -3.51 -1.62 4.71
C TRP A 10 -4.48 -2.79 4.79
N LYS A 11 -4.11 -3.80 5.58
CA LYS A 11 -4.92 -4.98 5.88
C LYS A 11 -4.80 -5.33 7.36
N SER A 12 -5.94 -5.41 8.04
CA SER A 12 -6.00 -5.90 9.42
C SER A 12 -5.81 -7.41 9.45
N LYS A 13 -4.88 -7.90 10.28
CA LYS A 13 -4.68 -9.34 10.49
C LYS A 13 -5.81 -9.99 11.31
N PHE A 14 -6.48 -9.21 12.16
CA PHE A 14 -7.55 -9.71 13.04
C PHE A 14 -8.90 -9.81 12.34
N THR A 15 -9.25 -8.78 11.55
CA THR A 15 -10.58 -8.69 10.95
C THR A 15 -10.59 -9.04 9.46
N GLY A 16 -9.40 -9.19 8.86
CA GLY A 16 -9.24 -9.38 7.42
C GLY A 16 -9.61 -8.15 6.57
N LYS A 17 -10.11 -7.07 7.19
CA LYS A 17 -10.53 -5.85 6.50
C LYS A 17 -9.34 -5.16 5.86
N THR A 18 -9.56 -4.63 4.66
CA THR A 18 -8.57 -3.86 3.91
C THR A 18 -9.04 -2.42 3.73
N GLY A 19 -8.10 -1.51 3.57
CA GLY A 19 -8.36 -0.11 3.26
C GLY A 19 -7.22 0.52 2.48
N ARG A 20 -7.47 1.71 1.96
CA ARG A 20 -6.46 2.50 1.24
C ARG A 20 -6.55 3.96 1.66
N GLY A 21 -5.40 4.61 1.74
CA GLY A 21 -5.31 6.05 1.89
C GLY A 21 -5.65 6.77 0.60
N THR A 22 -5.81 8.09 0.69
CA THR A 22 -6.07 8.98 -0.44
C THR A 22 -4.83 9.79 -0.83
N THR A 23 -3.82 9.85 0.03
CA THR A 23 -2.59 10.61 -0.20
C THR A 23 -1.67 9.89 -1.16
N ARG A 24 -1.23 10.62 -2.19
CA ARG A 24 -0.25 10.15 -3.18
C ARG A 24 1.18 10.49 -2.75
N PHE A 25 2.04 9.48 -2.79
CA PHE A 25 3.45 9.54 -2.47
C PHE A 25 4.29 9.08 -3.66
N SER A 26 5.56 9.44 -3.67
CA SER A 26 6.55 8.78 -4.53
C SER A 26 6.74 7.33 -4.05
N THR A 27 7.08 6.41 -4.94
CA THR A 27 7.30 4.99 -4.60
C THR A 27 8.29 4.82 -3.44
N ASN A 28 9.39 5.57 -3.43
CA ASN A 28 10.38 5.52 -2.36
C ASN A 28 9.82 5.98 -1.00
N GLN A 29 9.03 7.06 -1.01
CA GLN A 29 8.36 7.55 0.20
C GLN A 29 7.32 6.54 0.70
N ALA A 30 6.50 5.99 -0.20
CA ALA A 30 5.49 5.02 0.14
C ALA A 30 6.11 3.76 0.76
N LYS A 31 7.22 3.27 0.17
CA LYS A 31 7.98 2.13 0.71
C LYS A 31 8.51 2.41 2.12
N SER A 32 9.09 3.60 2.35
CA SER A 32 9.58 3.98 3.67
C SER A 32 8.46 4.00 4.70
N ILE A 33 7.34 4.66 4.37
CA ILE A 33 6.17 4.77 5.25
C ILE A 33 5.60 3.39 5.58
N CYS A 34 5.44 2.52 4.58
CA CYS A 34 4.96 1.15 4.82
C CYS A 34 5.89 0.37 5.76
N ASN A 35 7.20 0.51 5.60
CA ASN A 35 8.15 -0.19 6.47
C ASN A 35 8.06 0.30 7.93
N ASP A 36 7.98 1.61 8.14
CA ASP A 36 7.77 2.20 9.46
C ASP A 36 6.44 1.76 10.08
N PHE A 37 5.36 1.75 9.29
CA PHE A 37 4.04 1.36 9.77
C PHE A 37 3.94 -0.14 10.09
N ASN A 38 4.57 -1.01 9.30
CA ASN A 38 4.61 -2.44 9.63
C ASN A 38 5.42 -2.72 10.91
N LYS A 39 6.45 -1.93 11.20
CA LYS A 39 7.20 -2.05 12.47
C LYS A 39 6.41 -1.54 13.66
N LYS A 40 5.65 -0.44 13.46
CA LYS A 40 4.88 0.22 14.52
C LYS A 40 3.55 -0.48 14.83
N TYR A 41 2.91 -1.04 13.81
CA TYR A 41 1.59 -1.66 13.88
C TYR A 41 1.68 -3.11 13.42
N LEU A 42 2.13 -4.00 14.30
CA LEU A 42 2.33 -5.42 13.99
C LEU A 42 1.03 -6.15 13.58
N ASP A 43 -0.10 -5.60 14.02
CA ASP A 43 -1.46 -6.07 13.83
C ASP A 43 -2.03 -5.73 12.43
N ILE A 44 -1.38 -4.81 11.72
CA ILE A 44 -1.84 -4.26 10.44
C ILE A 44 -0.71 -4.37 9.43
N GLU A 45 -0.95 -5.12 8.37
CA GLU A 45 -0.04 -5.18 7.24
C GLU A 45 -0.23 -3.94 6.35
N HIS A 46 0.84 -3.18 6.14
CA HIS A 46 0.85 -2.00 5.30
C HIS A 46 1.61 -2.27 3.99
N GLY A 47 1.01 -1.91 2.87
CA GLY A 47 1.59 -1.99 1.54
C GLY A 47 1.36 -0.70 0.77
N PHE A 48 1.89 -0.61 -0.43
CA PHE A 48 1.56 0.49 -1.34
C PHE A 48 1.13 -0.07 -2.68
N ILE A 49 0.18 0.61 -3.30
CA ILE A 49 -0.29 0.31 -4.65
C ILE A 49 0.10 1.46 -5.55
N GLN A 50 0.60 1.14 -6.75
CA GLN A 50 0.85 2.14 -7.75
C GLN A 50 -0.49 2.54 -8.40
N ASP A 51 -0.78 3.83 -8.43
CA ASP A 51 -1.85 4.48 -9.20
C ASP A 51 -1.48 4.49 -10.70
N SER A 52 -0.86 3.41 -11.18
CA SER A 52 -0.72 3.09 -12.59
C SER A 52 -1.92 2.25 -12.95
N ASP A 53 -2.81 2.80 -13.77
CA ASP A 53 -4.01 2.20 -14.34
C ASP A 53 -5.33 2.33 -13.53
N MET A 54 -6.17 3.28 -13.97
CA MET A 54 -7.63 3.12 -14.03
C MET A 54 -8.06 2.02 -15.04
N THR A 55 -7.23 1.03 -15.34
CA THR A 55 -7.47 -0.01 -16.34
C THR A 55 -6.77 -1.32 -15.96
N GLY A 56 -7.49 -2.22 -15.29
CA GLY A 56 -7.10 -3.63 -15.21
C GLY A 56 -6.43 -4.02 -13.90
N ILE A 57 -7.27 -4.48 -12.97
CA ILE A 57 -6.86 -5.27 -11.81
C ILE A 57 -6.11 -6.51 -12.32
N HIS A 58 -4.79 -6.56 -12.17
CA HIS A 58 -4.03 -7.81 -12.20
C HIS A 58 -3.38 -7.98 -10.82
N VAL A 59 -4.03 -8.76 -9.96
CA VAL A 59 -3.45 -9.20 -8.69
C VAL A 59 -2.96 -10.64 -8.90
N PRO A 60 -1.66 -10.90 -9.07
CA PRO A 60 -1.17 -12.27 -9.06
C PRO A 60 -1.27 -12.81 -7.63
N VAL A 61 -2.17 -13.76 -7.42
CA VAL A 61 -2.21 -14.60 -6.21
C VAL A 61 -1.11 -15.65 -6.39
N LYS A 62 -0.05 -15.59 -5.58
CA LYS A 62 0.91 -16.70 -5.50
C LYS A 62 0.25 -17.85 -4.73
N SER A 63 0.08 -18.99 -5.41
CA SER A 63 -0.15 -20.30 -4.82
C SER A 63 1.07 -20.79 -4.03
#